data_AF-A0A2E0VUG1-F1
#
_entry.id   AF-A0A2E0VUG1-F1
#
_cell.length_a   1.000
_cell.length_b   1.000
_cell.length_c   1.000
_cell.angle_alpha   90.00
_cell.angle_beta   90.00
_cell.angle_gamma   90.00
#
_symmetry.space_group_name_H-M   'P 1'
#
loop_
_entity.id
_entity.type
_entity.pdbx_description
1 polymer ?
#
loop_
_entity_poly.entity_id
_entity_poly.type
_entity_poly.pdbx_seq_one_letter_code
_entity_poly.pdbx_strand_id
1 'polypeptide(L)'
;MDQMFYRLNTSVNHDEIGSYPQIEEIDKSEQYDFREPYSIRNIIEVEQPLIGVKFPRFKMKAKAKATDILSNVIAGYKFLTISKRAFLAISDLSLGRFQVFDVSIIHRKKVLDYHALYLIGFQDGFVDWEKCKFGVADWRTYYDRQEWIYLEYPKINSYREYHNYINNLVKKDKNFTLKTIQVQYTYSSDFDLFRVRLPGYVIYACSGYFKTIVEREGLTGFQFEALPYSQKVD
;
A
#
# COMPACT_ATOMS: atom_id res chain seq x y z
N MET A 1 -5.42 21.01 -17.12
CA MET A 1 -6.29 19.84 -16.87
C MET A 1 -5.88 19.31 -15.53
N ASP A 2 -6.81 19.17 -14.59
CA ASP A 2 -6.49 18.62 -13.27
C ASP A 2 -6.00 17.18 -13.44
N GLN A 3 -4.79 16.90 -12.93
CA GLN A 3 -4.20 15.58 -13.00
C GLN A 3 -4.94 14.66 -12.04
N MET A 4 -5.65 13.67 -12.59
CA MET A 4 -6.34 12.66 -11.80
C MET A 4 -5.34 11.60 -11.32
N PHE A 5 -5.39 11.28 -10.03
CA PHE A 5 -4.60 10.23 -9.40
C PHE A 5 -5.47 9.04 -9.00
N TYR A 6 -4.84 7.88 -8.91
CA TYR A 6 -5.47 6.62 -8.60
C TYR A 6 -4.74 5.94 -7.44
N ARG A 7 -5.48 5.23 -6.60
CA ARG A 7 -4.92 4.24 -5.73
C ARG A 7 -4.60 3.00 -6.56
N LEU A 8 -3.35 2.58 -6.51
CA LEU A 8 -2.90 1.34 -7.09
C LEU A 8 -3.10 0.19 -6.10
N ASN A 9 -3.86 -0.81 -6.51
CA ASN A 9 -4.03 -2.08 -5.83
C ASN A 9 -3.68 -3.24 -6.78
N THR A 10 -3.53 -4.43 -6.21
CA THR A 10 -3.55 -5.67 -6.98
C THR A 10 -4.99 -6.09 -7.24
N SER A 11 -5.28 -6.57 -8.45
CA SER A 11 -6.59 -7.08 -8.85
C SER A 11 -7.10 -8.16 -7.92
N VAL A 12 -8.41 -8.13 -7.66
CA VAL A 12 -9.16 -9.16 -6.94
C VAL A 12 -10.03 -10.00 -7.87
N ASN A 13 -9.98 -9.76 -9.19
CA ASN A 13 -10.77 -10.50 -10.16
C ASN A 13 -10.21 -11.93 -10.33
N HIS A 14 -10.93 -12.92 -9.81
CA HIS A 14 -10.51 -14.33 -9.87
C HIS A 14 -10.33 -14.87 -11.30
N ASP A 15 -11.01 -14.32 -12.30
CA ASP A 15 -10.82 -14.72 -13.68
C ASP A 15 -9.44 -14.28 -14.20
N GLU A 16 -8.92 -13.16 -13.70
CA GLU A 16 -7.61 -12.63 -14.07
C GLU A 16 -6.49 -13.27 -13.23
N ILE A 17 -6.64 -13.26 -11.89
CA ILE A 17 -5.55 -13.63 -10.96
C ILE A 17 -5.65 -15.06 -10.41
N GLY A 18 -6.77 -15.75 -10.64
CA GLY A 18 -7.04 -17.10 -10.15
C GLY A 18 -7.35 -17.18 -8.65
N SER A 19 -6.50 -16.63 -7.78
CA SER A 19 -6.68 -16.68 -6.32
C SER A 19 -6.06 -15.46 -5.64
N TYR A 20 -6.78 -14.88 -4.67
CA TYR A 20 -6.34 -13.76 -3.84
C TYR A 20 -6.08 -14.20 -2.38
N PRO A 21 -5.03 -13.71 -1.70
CA PRO A 21 -3.80 -13.22 -2.33
C PRO A 21 -3.13 -14.33 -3.17
N GLN A 22 -2.29 -13.97 -4.14
CA GLN A 22 -1.59 -14.90 -5.02
C GLN A 22 -0.39 -15.55 -4.30
N ILE A 23 0.31 -14.80 -3.45
CA ILE A 23 1.41 -15.25 -2.60
C ILE A 23 0.94 -15.26 -1.14
N GLU A 24 1.08 -16.42 -0.48
CA GLU A 24 0.75 -16.59 0.95
C GLU A 24 1.81 -17.35 1.76
N GLU A 25 2.73 -18.06 1.08
CA GLU A 25 3.76 -18.89 1.71
C GLU A 25 5.16 -18.46 1.24
N ILE A 26 6.16 -18.73 2.08
CA ILE A 26 7.56 -18.82 1.67
C ILE A 26 7.93 -20.28 1.39
N ASP A 27 8.97 -20.49 0.60
CA ASP A 27 9.57 -21.81 0.41
C ASP A 27 10.14 -22.33 1.74
N LYS A 28 9.50 -23.36 2.30
CA LYS A 28 9.91 -23.97 3.58
C LYS A 28 11.30 -24.61 3.50
N SER A 29 11.82 -24.89 2.30
CA SER A 29 13.15 -25.46 2.13
C SER A 29 14.28 -24.45 2.35
N GLU A 30 13.99 -23.14 2.35
CA GLU A 30 15.02 -22.09 2.34
C GLU A 30 15.55 -21.70 3.73
N GLN A 31 15.05 -22.29 4.82
CA GLN A 31 15.48 -21.97 6.20
C GLN A 31 15.54 -20.44 6.49
N TYR A 32 14.61 -19.67 5.92
CA TYR A 32 14.57 -18.22 6.11
C TYR A 32 14.06 -17.86 7.52
N ASP A 33 14.93 -17.28 8.35
CA ASP A 33 14.55 -16.81 9.69
C ASP A 33 14.04 -15.35 9.67
N PHE A 34 12.78 -15.17 10.08
CA PHE A 34 12.13 -13.87 10.16
C PHE A 34 12.61 -12.98 11.32
N ARG A 35 13.45 -13.50 12.21
CA ARG A 35 14.02 -12.77 13.35
C ARG A 35 15.35 -12.10 13.00
N GLU A 36 16.00 -12.53 11.93
CA GLU A 36 17.32 -12.03 11.53
C GLU A 36 17.25 -10.58 11.03
N PRO A 37 18.30 -9.75 11.26
CA PRO A 37 18.29 -8.34 10.87
C PRO A 37 18.02 -8.09 9.38
N TYR A 38 18.44 -9.01 8.50
CA TYR A 38 18.20 -8.92 7.05
C TYR A 38 16.75 -9.18 6.64
N SER A 39 15.88 -9.60 7.57
CA SER A 39 14.55 -10.08 7.25
C SER A 39 13.66 -9.00 6.65
N ILE A 40 12.84 -9.37 5.66
CA ILE A 40 11.77 -8.50 5.12
C ILE A 40 10.75 -8.08 6.21
N ARG A 41 10.67 -8.82 7.32
CA ARG A 41 9.84 -8.43 8.47
C ARG A 41 10.38 -7.16 9.15
N ASN A 42 11.69 -6.96 9.11
CA ASN A 42 12.39 -5.81 9.70
C ASN A 42 12.50 -4.63 8.75
N ILE A 43 11.98 -4.74 7.51
CA ILE A 43 11.70 -3.56 6.68
C ILE A 43 10.63 -2.76 7.41
N ILE A 44 11.07 -1.75 8.13
CA ILE A 44 10.23 -0.71 8.70
C ILE A 44 9.91 0.26 7.56
N GLU A 45 8.79 0.97 7.64
CA GLU A 45 8.44 2.02 6.69
C GLU A 45 9.36 3.24 6.86
N VAL A 46 10.63 3.06 6.49
CA VAL A 46 11.68 4.06 6.64
C VAL A 46 11.82 4.91 5.39
N GLU A 47 12.20 6.16 5.58
CA GLU A 47 12.57 7.10 4.51
C GLU A 47 14.02 6.86 4.01
N GLN A 48 14.55 5.66 4.22
CA GLN A 48 15.94 5.30 3.97
C GLN A 48 16.06 4.09 3.04
N PRO A 49 17.12 4.03 2.21
CA PRO A 49 17.45 2.84 1.46
C PRO A 49 17.66 1.63 2.37
N LEU A 50 17.18 0.47 1.93
CA LEU A 50 17.42 -0.81 2.57
C LEU A 50 18.83 -1.29 2.24
N ILE A 51 19.54 -1.77 3.26
CA ILE A 51 20.90 -2.30 3.17
C ILE A 51 20.90 -3.72 3.74
N GLY A 52 21.45 -4.67 2.98
CA GLY A 52 21.62 -6.05 3.45
C GLY A 52 20.35 -6.88 3.61
N VAL A 53 19.20 -6.38 3.12
CA VAL A 53 17.93 -7.14 3.12
C VAL A 53 18.06 -8.36 2.21
N LYS A 54 17.56 -9.50 2.67
CA LYS A 54 17.44 -10.73 1.86
C LYS A 54 15.98 -11.10 1.71
N PHE A 55 15.61 -11.51 0.50
CA PHE A 55 14.25 -11.97 0.20
C PHE A 55 14.21 -13.50 0.22
N PRO A 56 13.19 -14.09 0.86
CA PRO A 56 12.91 -15.51 0.66
C PRO A 56 12.33 -15.71 -0.75
N ARG A 57 12.41 -16.94 -1.23
CA ARG A 57 11.57 -17.48 -2.29
C ARG A 57 10.14 -17.50 -1.80
N PHE A 58 9.30 -16.75 -2.49
CA PHE A 58 7.87 -16.77 -2.24
C PHE A 58 7.23 -17.93 -2.99
N LYS A 59 6.07 -18.37 -2.53
CA LYS A 59 5.32 -19.45 -3.16
C LYS A 59 3.89 -19.01 -3.44
N MET A 60 3.48 -19.21 -4.69
CA MET A 60 2.12 -18.91 -5.15
C MET A 60 1.16 -20.03 -4.77
N LYS A 61 -0.10 -19.66 -4.51
CA LYS A 61 -1.21 -20.62 -4.40
C LYS A 61 -1.34 -21.47 -5.66
N ALA A 62 -1.78 -22.72 -5.50
CA ALA A 62 -1.93 -23.64 -6.64
C ALA A 62 -2.87 -23.12 -7.74
N LYS A 63 -3.94 -22.42 -7.34
CA LYS A 63 -4.95 -21.83 -8.25
C LYS A 63 -4.62 -20.42 -8.71
N ALA A 64 -3.59 -19.77 -8.16
CA ALA A 64 -3.19 -18.45 -8.61
C ALA A 64 -2.68 -18.50 -10.06
N LYS A 65 -2.81 -17.38 -10.77
CA LYS A 65 -2.21 -17.12 -12.07
C LYS A 65 -1.03 -16.19 -11.87
N ALA A 66 0.03 -16.36 -12.66
CA ALA A 66 1.15 -15.43 -12.67
C ALA A 66 0.75 -14.20 -13.49
N THR A 67 0.79 -13.03 -12.87
CA THR A 67 0.40 -11.73 -13.44
C THR A 67 1.53 -10.72 -13.28
N ASP A 68 1.46 -9.60 -13.97
CA ASP A 68 2.54 -8.60 -13.98
C ASP A 68 2.73 -7.84 -12.66
N ILE A 69 1.71 -7.82 -11.81
CA ILE A 69 1.83 -7.50 -10.39
C ILE A 69 1.15 -8.60 -9.57
N LEU A 70 1.76 -8.99 -8.45
CA LEU A 70 1.27 -10.05 -7.57
C LEU A 70 0.81 -9.50 -6.23
N SER A 71 -0.35 -9.97 -5.77
CA SER A 71 -0.81 -9.78 -4.39
C SER A 71 0.02 -10.64 -3.43
N ASN A 72 0.69 -9.99 -2.47
CA ASN A 72 1.65 -10.62 -1.56
C ASN A 72 1.37 -10.25 -0.10
N VAL A 73 0.73 -11.18 0.63
CA VAL A 73 0.37 -10.94 2.04
C VAL A 73 1.60 -10.92 2.97
N ILE A 74 2.69 -11.58 2.59
CA ILE A 74 3.92 -11.65 3.39
C ILE A 74 4.65 -10.31 3.36
N ALA A 75 4.67 -9.67 2.18
CA ALA A 75 5.20 -8.33 1.99
C ALA A 75 4.32 -7.24 2.64
N GLY A 76 3.00 -7.46 2.65
CA GLY A 76 2.04 -6.41 3.00
C GLY A 76 2.17 -5.22 2.06
N TYR A 77 2.20 -4.00 2.60
CA TYR A 77 2.37 -2.76 1.84
C TYR A 77 3.83 -2.32 1.68
N LYS A 78 4.81 -3.14 2.07
CA LYS A 78 6.21 -2.73 2.13
C LYS A 78 6.85 -2.55 0.76
N PHE A 79 6.49 -3.39 -0.22
CA PHE A 79 6.98 -3.31 -1.59
C PHE A 79 5.95 -3.92 -2.55
N LEU A 80 6.01 -3.52 -3.82
CA LEU A 80 5.22 -4.14 -4.89
C LEU A 80 5.99 -5.34 -5.46
N THR A 81 5.31 -6.48 -5.64
CA THR A 81 5.91 -7.65 -6.32
C THR A 81 5.52 -7.60 -7.79
N ILE A 82 6.42 -7.21 -8.68
CA ILE A 82 6.15 -6.92 -10.10
C ILE A 82 7.00 -7.78 -11.02
N SER A 83 6.48 -8.15 -12.19
CA SER A 83 7.24 -8.90 -13.20
C SER A 83 8.35 -8.02 -13.78
N LYS A 84 9.39 -8.64 -14.36
CA LYS A 84 10.42 -7.91 -15.12
C LYS A 84 9.81 -7.06 -16.24
N ARG A 85 8.77 -7.57 -16.91
CA ARG A 85 8.05 -6.84 -17.97
C ARG A 85 7.36 -5.60 -17.43
N ALA A 86 6.62 -5.71 -16.33
CA ALA A 86 6.00 -4.56 -15.69
C ALA A 86 7.03 -3.52 -15.27
N PHE A 87 8.13 -3.95 -14.65
CA PHE A 87 9.18 -3.03 -14.22
C PHE A 87 9.75 -2.23 -15.39
N LEU A 88 10.11 -2.90 -16.50
CA LEU A 88 10.63 -2.22 -17.70
C LEU A 88 9.62 -1.25 -18.32
N ALA A 89 8.32 -1.55 -18.24
CA ALA A 89 7.29 -0.67 -18.77
C ALA A 89 7.13 0.64 -17.96
N ILE A 90 7.48 0.61 -16.67
CA ILE A 90 7.27 1.75 -15.76
C ILE A 90 8.58 2.39 -15.26
N SER A 91 9.74 1.82 -15.58
CA SER A 91 11.04 2.28 -15.05
C SER A 91 11.44 3.68 -15.52
N ASP A 92 10.92 4.09 -16.68
CA ASP A 92 11.20 5.39 -17.29
C ASP A 92 10.22 6.48 -16.83
N LEU A 93 9.24 6.12 -16.00
CA LEU A 93 8.29 7.06 -15.40
C LEU A 93 8.91 7.80 -14.22
N SER A 94 8.28 8.89 -13.81
CA SER A 94 8.71 9.65 -12.63
C SER A 94 8.32 8.90 -11.35
N LEU A 95 9.10 7.90 -10.95
CA LEU A 95 8.85 7.18 -9.71
C LEU A 95 9.39 7.99 -8.52
N GLY A 96 8.70 7.93 -7.38
CA GLY A 96 9.31 8.33 -6.10
C GLY A 96 10.62 7.55 -5.89
N ARG A 97 11.54 8.06 -5.06
CA ARG A 97 12.83 7.39 -4.77
C ARG A 97 12.60 5.90 -4.52
N PHE A 98 13.34 5.02 -5.17
CA PHE A 98 13.07 3.59 -5.10
C PHE A 98 14.33 2.71 -5.09
N GLN A 99 14.14 1.47 -4.66
CA GLN A 99 15.08 0.37 -4.85
C GLN A 99 14.34 -0.82 -5.45
N VAL A 100 15.08 -1.64 -6.17
CA VAL A 100 14.57 -2.86 -6.81
C VAL A 100 15.43 -4.02 -6.35
N PHE A 101 14.77 -5.10 -5.95
CA PHE A 101 15.44 -6.34 -5.56
C PHE A 101 14.89 -7.48 -6.40
N ASP A 102 15.77 -8.36 -6.87
CA ASP A 102 15.34 -9.59 -7.52
C ASP A 102 14.72 -10.52 -6.48
N VAL A 103 13.55 -11.08 -6.82
CA VAL A 103 12.84 -12.04 -5.98
C VAL A 103 12.37 -13.21 -6.81
N SER A 104 12.53 -14.41 -6.26
CA SER A 104 12.12 -15.65 -6.91
C SER A 104 10.76 -16.09 -6.39
N ILE A 105 9.86 -16.45 -7.30
CA ILE A 105 8.51 -16.90 -7.01
C ILE A 105 8.32 -18.34 -7.48
N ILE A 106 8.00 -19.26 -6.58
CA ILE A 106 7.69 -20.64 -6.91
C ILE A 106 6.22 -20.77 -7.29
N HIS A 107 5.95 -21.25 -8.50
CA HIS A 107 4.61 -21.52 -9.00
C HIS A 107 4.58 -22.85 -9.77
N ARG A 108 3.78 -23.81 -9.31
CA ARG A 108 3.62 -25.14 -9.95
C ARG A 108 4.96 -25.81 -10.30
N LYS A 109 5.88 -25.86 -9.32
CA LYS A 109 7.25 -26.41 -9.44
C LYS A 109 8.21 -25.65 -10.38
N LYS A 110 7.80 -24.49 -10.92
CA LYS A 110 8.67 -23.59 -11.66
C LYS A 110 9.08 -22.42 -10.77
N VAL A 111 10.28 -21.91 -10.99
CA VAL A 111 10.73 -20.64 -10.41
C VAL A 111 10.49 -19.56 -11.46
N LEU A 112 9.85 -18.46 -11.04
CA LEU A 112 9.60 -17.28 -11.84
C LEU A 112 10.40 -16.11 -11.26
N ASP A 113 10.99 -15.30 -12.13
CA ASP A 113 11.76 -14.13 -11.73
C ASP A 113 10.87 -12.88 -11.69
N TYR A 114 10.81 -12.26 -10.52
CA TYR A 114 10.08 -11.02 -10.25
C TYR A 114 11.01 -10.01 -9.57
N HIS A 115 10.51 -8.81 -9.39
CA HIS A 115 11.15 -7.77 -8.61
C HIS A 115 10.29 -7.35 -7.43
N ALA A 116 10.94 -7.06 -6.30
CA ALA A 116 10.37 -6.28 -5.22
C ALA A 116 10.71 -4.80 -5.44
N LEU A 117 9.73 -4.01 -5.88
CA LEU A 117 9.84 -2.57 -6.03
C LEU A 117 9.52 -1.89 -4.68
N TYR A 118 10.57 -1.38 -4.04
CA TYR A 118 10.50 -0.66 -2.77
C TYR A 118 10.55 0.85 -3.00
N LEU A 119 9.44 1.54 -2.75
CA LEU A 119 9.40 3.01 -2.79
C LEU A 119 9.82 3.58 -1.42
N ILE A 120 10.89 4.36 -1.43
CA ILE A 120 11.53 5.00 -0.29
C ILE A 120 10.80 6.30 0.05
N GLY A 121 10.35 6.40 1.30
CA GLY A 121 9.67 7.57 1.83
C GLY A 121 8.22 7.73 1.34
N PHE A 122 7.62 8.84 1.75
CA PHE A 122 6.21 9.14 1.55
C PHE A 122 6.01 10.55 0.99
N GLN A 123 4.99 10.72 0.16
CA GLN A 123 4.56 12.04 -0.31
C GLN A 123 3.50 12.61 0.64
N ASP A 124 3.93 13.07 1.81
CA ASP A 124 3.00 13.59 2.83
C ASP A 124 2.25 14.85 2.39
N GLY A 125 2.82 15.62 1.43
CA GLY A 125 2.16 16.79 0.84
C GLY A 125 1.00 16.47 -0.10
N PHE A 126 0.75 15.19 -0.38
CA PHE A 126 -0.36 14.76 -1.23
C PHE A 126 -1.73 14.84 -0.51
N VAL A 127 -1.74 14.82 0.82
CA VAL A 127 -2.94 14.93 1.65
C VAL A 127 -3.04 16.35 2.20
N ASP A 128 -4.18 17.01 1.96
CA ASP A 128 -4.50 18.30 2.56
C ASP A 128 -5.09 18.08 3.96
N TRP A 129 -4.21 17.86 4.93
CA TRP A 129 -4.59 17.52 6.30
C TRP A 129 -5.52 18.55 6.94
N GLU A 130 -5.32 19.84 6.66
CA GLU A 130 -6.15 20.92 7.22
C GLU A 130 -7.62 20.83 6.77
N LYS A 131 -7.87 20.25 5.59
CA LYS A 131 -9.20 20.05 5.02
C LYS A 131 -9.78 18.65 5.28
N CYS A 132 -8.97 17.72 5.80
CA CYS A 132 -9.48 16.43 6.26
C CYS A 132 -10.42 16.62 7.46
N LYS A 133 -11.39 15.71 7.62
CA LYS A 133 -12.30 15.71 8.77
C LYS A 133 -12.09 14.45 9.58
N PHE A 134 -11.99 14.63 10.89
CA PHE A 134 -11.82 13.56 11.85
C PHE A 134 -12.86 13.68 12.95
N GLY A 135 -13.27 12.56 13.52
CA GLY A 135 -14.15 12.51 14.68
C GLY A 135 -13.67 11.46 15.66
N VAL A 136 -13.67 11.78 16.95
CA VAL A 136 -13.45 10.79 18.00
C VAL A 136 -14.77 10.16 18.36
N ALA A 137 -14.78 8.83 18.41
CA ALA A 137 -15.96 8.07 18.77
C ALA A 137 -15.63 7.01 19.81
N ASP A 138 -16.65 6.63 20.58
CA ASP A 138 -16.58 5.47 21.47
C ASP A 138 -16.88 4.20 20.68
N TRP A 139 -15.94 3.26 20.62
CA TRP A 139 -16.13 2.03 19.83
C TRP A 139 -17.32 1.18 20.32
N ARG A 140 -17.73 1.32 21.58
CA ARG A 140 -18.90 0.60 22.14
C ARG A 140 -20.20 1.04 21.48
N THR A 141 -20.33 2.34 21.18
CA THR A 141 -21.52 2.88 20.52
C THR A 141 -21.75 2.28 19.13
N TYR A 142 -20.67 1.96 18.42
CA TYR A 142 -20.75 1.31 17.12
C TYR A 142 -21.31 -0.11 17.22
N TYR A 143 -20.87 -0.91 18.20
CA TYR A 143 -21.40 -2.27 18.38
C TYR A 143 -22.90 -2.26 18.70
N ASP A 144 -23.32 -1.36 19.58
CA ASP A 144 -24.69 -1.30 20.08
C ASP A 144 -25.67 -0.72 19.06
N ARG A 145 -25.23 0.26 18.25
CA ARG A 145 -26.13 1.06 17.39
C ARG A 145 -25.85 0.94 15.90
N GLN A 146 -24.76 0.29 15.51
CA GLN A 146 -24.25 0.26 14.13
C GLN A 146 -23.98 1.67 13.56
N GLU A 147 -23.80 2.66 14.43
CA GLU A 147 -23.55 4.06 14.05
C GLU A 147 -22.45 4.66 14.95
N TRP A 148 -21.61 5.51 14.35
CA TRP A 148 -20.58 6.23 15.08
C TRP A 148 -21.16 7.49 15.72
N ILE A 149 -21.09 7.56 17.05
CA ILE A 149 -21.41 8.79 17.78
C ILE A 149 -20.11 9.54 18.05
N TYR A 150 -19.95 10.67 17.37
CA TYR A 150 -18.76 11.51 17.50
C TYR A 150 -18.88 12.43 18.71
N LEU A 151 -17.88 12.38 19.58
CA LEU A 151 -17.79 13.18 20.80
C LEU A 151 -17.04 14.48 20.59
N GLU A 152 -16.05 14.48 19.68
CA GLU A 152 -15.22 15.64 19.35
C GLU A 152 -14.71 15.55 17.90
N TYR A 153 -14.37 16.70 17.33
CA TYR A 153 -13.85 16.84 15.97
C TYR A 153 -12.50 17.57 16.01
N PRO A 154 -11.38 16.85 16.23
CA PRO A 154 -10.08 17.49 16.35
C PRO A 154 -9.62 18.08 15.01
N LYS A 155 -9.01 19.27 15.07
CA LYS A 155 -8.28 19.84 13.94
C LYS A 155 -6.89 19.20 13.90
N ILE A 156 -6.53 18.61 12.76
CA ILE A 156 -5.27 17.88 12.56
C ILE A 156 -4.65 18.40 11.27
N ASN A 157 -3.44 18.97 11.34
CA ASN A 157 -2.81 19.65 10.21
C ASN A 157 -1.65 18.85 9.61
N SER A 158 -1.34 17.68 10.16
CA SER A 158 -0.29 16.81 9.63
C SER A 158 -0.48 15.35 10.05
N TYR A 159 0.19 14.45 9.32
CA TYR A 159 0.27 13.03 9.71
C TYR A 159 0.88 12.84 11.12
N ARG A 160 1.87 13.66 11.49
CA ARG A 160 2.48 13.60 12.82
C ARG A 160 1.49 13.98 13.92
N GLU A 161 0.69 15.02 13.72
CA GLU A 161 -0.39 15.39 14.64
C GLU A 161 -1.43 14.28 14.75
N TYR A 162 -1.85 13.69 13.62
CA TYR A 162 -2.76 12.55 13.58
C TYR A 162 -2.27 11.39 14.46
N HIS A 163 -1.01 10.97 14.25
CA HIS A 163 -0.41 9.86 14.99
C HIS A 163 -0.26 10.18 16.49
N ASN A 164 0.15 11.41 16.83
CA ASN A 164 0.22 11.84 18.23
C ASN A 164 -1.16 11.86 18.90
N TYR A 165 -2.19 12.29 18.18
CA TYR A 165 -3.57 12.33 18.67
C TYR A 165 -4.06 10.93 19.04
N ILE A 166 -3.92 9.97 18.12
CA ILE A 166 -4.31 8.56 18.36
C ILE A 166 -3.57 7.99 19.56
N ASN A 167 -2.26 8.17 19.64
CA ASN A 167 -1.48 7.64 20.76
C ASN A 167 -1.90 8.24 22.10
N ASN A 168 -2.26 9.52 22.13
CA ASN A 168 -2.76 10.16 23.35
C ASN A 168 -4.18 9.71 23.69
N LEU A 169 -5.03 9.54 22.69
CA LEU A 169 -6.41 9.06 22.87
C LEU A 169 -6.42 7.66 23.48
N VAL A 170 -5.67 6.72 22.89
CA VAL A 170 -5.53 5.33 23.36
C VAL A 170 -4.93 5.25 24.77
N LYS A 171 -4.04 6.19 25.13
CA LYS A 171 -3.49 6.27 26.50
C LYS A 171 -4.51 6.77 27.52
N LYS A 172 -5.41 7.69 27.13
CA LYS A 172 -6.44 8.25 28.01
C LYS A 172 -7.56 7.25 28.27
N ASP A 173 -8.11 6.67 27.20
CA ASP A 173 -9.16 5.68 27.27
C ASP A 173 -9.10 4.78 26.04
N LYS A 174 -8.96 3.47 26.29
CA LYS A 174 -8.96 2.45 25.23
C LYS A 174 -10.32 2.31 24.54
N ASN A 175 -11.36 2.93 25.10
CA ASN A 175 -12.70 2.94 24.52
C ASN A 175 -12.89 3.96 23.40
N PHE A 176 -11.99 4.93 23.27
CA PHE A 176 -12.07 5.91 22.20
C PHE A 176 -11.18 5.56 21.01
N THR A 177 -11.69 5.87 19.82
CA THR A 177 -10.96 5.76 18.56
C THR A 177 -11.12 7.04 17.75
N LEU A 178 -10.09 7.39 16.99
CA LEU A 178 -10.14 8.49 16.04
C LEU A 178 -10.54 7.93 14.68
N LYS A 179 -11.68 8.38 14.17
CA LYS A 179 -12.16 8.04 12.84
C LYS A 179 -11.87 9.17 11.87
N THR A 180 -11.43 8.76 10.69
CA THR A 180 -11.38 9.64 9.54
C THR A 180 -12.77 9.67 8.95
N ILE A 181 -13.34 10.85 8.78
CA ILE A 181 -14.66 11.06 8.16
C ILE A 181 -14.48 11.44 6.70
N GLN A 182 -13.46 12.25 6.41
CA GLN A 182 -13.16 12.73 5.07
C GLN A 182 -11.66 12.90 4.89
N VAL A 183 -11.12 12.38 3.78
CA VAL A 183 -9.77 12.65 3.31
C VAL A 183 -9.84 13.65 2.16
N GLN A 184 -8.97 14.65 2.19
CA GLN A 184 -8.81 15.65 1.13
C GLN A 184 -7.42 15.52 0.52
N TYR A 185 -7.34 15.53 -0.82
CA TYR A 185 -6.08 15.45 -1.56
C TYR A 185 -5.73 16.80 -2.19
N THR A 186 -4.43 17.06 -2.35
CA THR A 186 -3.91 18.27 -3.04
C THR A 186 -3.73 18.06 -4.55
N TYR A 187 -3.61 16.80 -5.00
CA TYR A 187 -3.30 16.40 -6.39
C TYR A 187 -2.05 17.04 -7.00
N SER A 188 -1.14 17.56 -6.18
CA SER A 188 0.15 18.05 -6.63
C SER A 188 1.20 16.99 -6.35
N SER A 189 1.72 16.35 -7.40
CA SER A 189 2.86 15.45 -7.30
C SER A 189 3.57 15.38 -8.64
N ASP A 190 4.90 15.51 -8.62
CA ASP A 190 5.76 15.34 -9.79
C ASP A 190 6.00 13.85 -10.11
N PHE A 191 5.41 12.94 -9.33
CA PHE A 191 5.61 11.50 -9.45
C PHE A 191 4.40 10.78 -10.06
N ASP A 192 4.70 9.83 -10.95
CA ASP A 192 3.77 8.89 -11.57
C ASP A 192 3.41 7.72 -10.66
N LEU A 193 4.26 7.34 -9.71
CA LEU A 193 4.00 6.31 -8.71
C LEU A 193 4.78 6.60 -7.42
N PHE A 194 4.07 6.62 -6.30
CA PHE A 194 4.63 6.95 -4.99
C PHE A 194 3.78 6.35 -3.85
N ARG A 195 4.28 6.45 -2.61
CA ARG A 195 3.56 6.05 -1.40
C ARG A 195 2.98 7.26 -0.68
N VAL A 196 1.80 7.09 -0.12
CA VAL A 196 1.11 8.11 0.68
C VAL A 196 0.71 7.52 2.01
N ARG A 197 0.98 8.26 3.09
CA ARG A 197 0.43 7.96 4.42
C ARG A 197 -0.96 8.56 4.51
N LEU A 198 -1.96 7.70 4.57
CA LEU A 198 -3.32 8.09 4.89
C LEU A 198 -3.58 7.88 6.38
N PRO A 199 -4.65 8.49 6.91
CA PRO A 199 -5.12 8.20 8.26
C PRO A 199 -5.34 6.69 8.50
N GLY A 200 -4.41 6.06 9.24
CA GLY A 200 -4.50 4.67 9.68
C GLY A 200 -3.94 3.62 8.71
N TYR A 201 -3.54 4.00 7.49
CA TYR A 201 -3.00 3.06 6.50
C TYR A 201 -2.12 3.75 5.45
N VAL A 202 -1.39 2.96 4.67
CA VAL A 202 -0.55 3.41 3.57
C VAL A 202 -1.15 2.94 2.26
N ILE A 203 -1.05 3.77 1.22
CA ILE A 203 -1.40 3.39 -0.15
C ILE A 203 -0.23 3.64 -1.11
N TYR A 204 -0.30 2.95 -2.25
CA TYR A 204 0.40 3.36 -3.46
C TYR A 204 -0.55 4.25 -4.26
N ALA A 205 -0.10 5.45 -4.60
CA ALA A 205 -0.81 6.37 -5.48
C ALA A 205 -0.07 6.45 -6.82
N CYS A 206 -0.80 6.55 -7.91
CA CYS A 206 -0.24 6.69 -9.24
C CYS A 206 -1.00 7.72 -10.10
N SER A 207 -0.32 8.28 -11.09
CA SER A 207 -0.91 9.23 -12.04
C SER A 207 -1.81 8.53 -13.06
N GLY A 208 -2.69 9.29 -13.71
CA GLY A 208 -3.40 8.79 -14.89
C GLY A 208 -2.48 8.39 -16.05
N TYR A 209 -1.29 8.98 -16.14
CA TYR A 209 -0.29 8.58 -17.12
C TYR A 209 0.26 7.18 -16.83
N PHE A 210 0.63 6.89 -15.57
CA PHE A 210 1.02 5.55 -15.14
C PHE A 210 -0.05 4.51 -15.51
N LYS A 211 -1.32 4.79 -15.16
CA LYS A 211 -2.46 3.91 -15.50
C LYS A 211 -2.54 3.66 -17.00
N THR A 212 -2.41 4.70 -17.81
CA THR A 212 -2.45 4.60 -19.29
C THR A 212 -1.35 3.71 -19.82
N ILE A 213 -0.13 3.79 -19.27
CA ILE A 213 0.98 2.93 -19.65
C ILE A 213 0.67 1.47 -19.31
N VAL A 214 0.20 1.18 -18.09
CA VAL A 214 -0.18 -0.18 -17.67
C VAL A 214 -1.24 -0.79 -18.61
N GLU A 215 -2.27 -0.01 -18.94
CA GLU A 215 -3.36 -0.44 -19.83
C GLU A 215 -2.88 -0.64 -21.28
N ARG A 216 -2.10 0.30 -21.81
CA ARG A 216 -1.56 0.24 -23.18
C ARG A 216 -0.64 -0.97 -23.38
N GLU A 217 0.22 -1.25 -22.39
CA GLU A 217 1.14 -2.38 -22.43
C GLU A 217 0.45 -3.72 -22.15
N GLY A 218 -0.84 -3.73 -21.80
CA GLY A 218 -1.59 -4.95 -21.50
C GLY A 218 -1.02 -5.71 -20.29
N LEU A 219 -0.59 -4.97 -19.26
CA LEU A 219 -0.08 -5.56 -18.02
C LEU A 219 -1.23 -6.06 -17.15
N THR A 220 -1.03 -7.21 -16.52
CA THR A 220 -2.08 -7.93 -15.77
C THR A 220 -1.89 -7.85 -14.26
N GLY A 221 -2.98 -8.03 -13.52
CA GLY A 221 -3.02 -8.05 -12.05
C GLY A 221 -3.14 -6.67 -11.42
N PHE A 222 -3.22 -5.60 -12.20
CA PHE A 222 -3.34 -4.22 -11.70
C PHE A 222 -4.80 -3.83 -11.50
N GLN A 223 -5.09 -3.10 -10.44
CA GLN A 223 -6.39 -2.47 -10.21
C GLN A 223 -6.20 -1.01 -9.80
N PHE A 224 -6.96 -0.12 -10.44
CA PHE A 224 -6.91 1.31 -10.21
C PHE A 224 -8.25 1.78 -9.65
N GLU A 225 -8.20 2.42 -8.48
CA GLU A 225 -9.35 3.08 -7.88
C GLU A 225 -9.10 4.58 -7.97
N ALA A 226 -10.00 5.33 -8.60
CA ALA A 226 -9.89 6.78 -8.66
C ALA A 226 -9.85 7.34 -7.22
N LEU A 227 -8.83 8.14 -6.90
CA LEU A 227 -8.85 8.92 -5.68
C LEU A 227 -9.73 10.13 -5.97
N PRO A 228 -10.93 10.28 -5.38
CA PRO A 228 -11.77 11.46 -5.59
C PRO A 228 -11.17 12.66 -4.86
N TYR A 229 -11.48 13.90 -5.29
CA TYR A 229 -10.93 15.11 -4.67
C TYR A 229 -11.15 15.11 -3.16
N SER A 230 -12.34 14.68 -2.76
CA SER A 230 -12.70 14.35 -1.39
C SER A 230 -13.23 12.93 -1.32
N GLN A 231 -12.73 12.13 -0.39
CA GLN A 231 -13.27 10.80 -0.10
C GLN A 231 -13.92 10.81 1.28
N LYS A 232 -15.22 10.51 1.36
CA LYS A 232 -15.84 10.13 2.62
C LYS A 232 -15.33 8.74 3.00
N VAL A 233 -14.97 8.57 4.25
CA VAL A 233 -14.54 7.29 4.80
C VAL A 233 -15.68 6.81 5.70
N ASP A 234 -16.31 5.70 5.30
CA ASP A 234 -17.39 5.05 6.06
C ASP A 234 -16.85 4.28 7.28
#